data_AF-A0AAE3SVV2-F1
#
_entry.id   AF-A0AAE3SVV2-F1
#
_cell.length_a   1.000
_cell.length_b   1.000
_cell.length_c   1.000
_cell.angle_alpha   90.00
_cell.angle_beta   90.00
_cell.angle_gamma   90.00
#
_symmetry.space_group_name_H-M   'P 1'
#
loop_
_entity.id
_entity.type
_entity.pdbx_description
1 polymer ?
#
loop_
_entity_poly.entity_id
_entity_poly.type
_entity_poly.pdbx_seq_one_letter_code
_entity_poly.pdbx_strand_id
1 'polypeptide(L)' 'MRRPIRVGFWLVLALASACLFLTRYWIHRDCIAAARSSCTTADGANLTAGGMLWGPLAFVFLLAAALAARKR' A
#
# COMPACT_ATOMS: atom_id res chain seq x y z
N MET A 1 -20.92 0.25 -19.44
CA MET A 1 -19.67 1.00 -19.17
C MET A 1 -19.26 1.09 -17.70
N ARG A 2 -20.10 0.76 -16.69
CA ARG A 2 -19.74 0.94 -15.26
C ARG A 2 -18.72 -0.08 -14.69
N ARG A 3 -18.63 -1.28 -15.27
CA ARG A 3 -17.69 -2.34 -14.84
C ARG A 3 -16.20 -1.96 -15.00
N PRO A 4 -15.72 -1.51 -16.17
CA PRO A 4 -14.30 -1.16 -16.34
C PRO A 4 -13.90 0.02 -15.44
N ILE A 5 -14.80 0.98 -15.20
CA ILE A 5 -14.55 2.10 -14.29
C ILE A 5 -14.34 1.62 -12.85
N ARG A 6 -15.19 0.69 -12.36
CA ARG A 6 -15.06 0.12 -11.00
C ARG A 6 -13.78 -0.70 -10.84
N VAL A 7 -13.43 -1.50 -11.83
CA VAL A 7 -12.17 -2.29 -11.81
C VAL A 7 -10.97 -1.35 -11.81
N GLY A 8 -10.96 -0.35 -12.71
CA GLY A 8 -9.90 0.66 -12.78
C GLY A 8 -9.72 1.41 -11.46
N PHE A 9 -10.81 1.84 -10.83
CA PHE A 9 -10.78 2.50 -9.52
C PHE A 9 -10.08 1.66 -8.45
N TRP A 10 -10.45 0.38 -8.31
CA TRP A 10 -9.83 -0.50 -7.31
C TRP A 10 -8.37 -0.81 -7.64
N LEU A 11 -8.01 -0.95 -8.91
CA LEU A 11 -6.63 -1.14 -9.32
C LEU A 11 -5.74 0.06 -8.99
N VAL A 12 -6.24 1.29 -9.20
CA VAL A 12 -5.51 2.51 -8.84
C VAL A 12 -5.29 2.58 -7.33
N LEU A 13 -6.30 2.28 -6.52
CA LEU A 13 -6.16 2.25 -5.05
C LEU A 13 -5.18 1.16 -4.57
N ALA A 14 -5.22 -0.02 -5.20
CA ALA A 14 -4.28 -1.10 -4.91
C ALA A 14 -2.83 -0.67 -5.21
N LEU A 15 -2.61 -0.07 -6.38
CA LEU A 15 -1.29 0.40 -6.80
C LEU A 15 -0.76 1.52 -5.90
N ALA A 16 -1.60 2.51 -5.58
CA ALA A 16 -1.23 3.61 -4.69
C ALA A 16 -0.85 3.10 -3.29
N SER A 17 -1.63 2.17 -2.74
CA SER A 17 -1.35 1.57 -1.42
C SER A 17 -0.09 0.72 -1.45
N ALA A 18 0.15 -0.05 -2.51
CA ALA A 18 1.39 -0.81 -2.68
C ALA A 18 2.62 0.12 -2.76
N CYS A 19 2.52 1.24 -3.46
CA CYS A 19 3.58 2.24 -3.54
C CYS A 19 3.89 2.86 -2.16
N LEU A 20 2.86 3.17 -1.37
CA LEU A 20 3.02 3.68 -0.01
C LEU A 20 3.64 2.63 0.92
N PHE A 21 3.23 1.36 0.82
CA PHE A 21 3.86 0.27 1.55
C PHE A 21 5.34 0.12 1.18
N LEU A 22 5.67 0.18 -0.10
CA LEU A 22 7.04 0.05 -0.57
C LEU A 22 7.93 1.17 -0.04
N THR A 23 7.49 2.42 -0.21
CA THR A 23 8.27 3.63 0.12
C THR A 23 8.31 3.95 1.60
N ARG A 24 7.29 3.57 2.39
CA ARG A 24 7.19 3.93 3.81
C ARG A 24 7.50 2.78 4.76
N TYR A 25 7.48 1.54 4.29
CA TYR A 25 7.75 0.38 5.14
C TYR A 25 8.78 -0.55 4.54
N TRP A 26 8.57 -1.09 3.33
CA TRP A 26 9.37 -2.20 2.83
C TRP A 26 10.86 -1.88 2.70
N ILE A 27 11.19 -0.71 2.14
CA ILE A 27 12.58 -0.25 2.01
C ILE A 27 13.24 -0.02 3.36
N HIS A 28 12.46 0.36 4.38
CA HIS A 28 12.95 0.74 5.70
C HIS A 28 12.70 -0.34 6.76
N ARG A 29 12.25 -1.53 6.36
CA ARG A 29 11.80 -2.60 7.27
C ARG A 29 12.89 -3.00 8.25
N ASP A 30 14.14 -3.03 7.79
CA ASP A 30 15.29 -3.45 8.61
C ASP A 30 15.63 -2.36 9.65
N CYS A 31 15.49 -1.08 9.29
CA CYS A 31 15.59 0.04 10.23
C CYS A 31 14.49 -0.02 11.30
N ILE A 32 13.24 -0.24 10.87
CA ILE A 32 12.07 -0.30 11.76
C ILE A 32 12.20 -1.49 12.72
N ALA A 33 12.63 -2.66 12.22
CA ALA A 33 12.84 -3.87 13.00
C ALA A 33 13.99 -3.74 14.02
N ALA A 34 15.02 -2.95 13.71
CA ALA A 34 16.14 -2.66 14.62
C ALA A 34 15.78 -1.69 15.77
N ALA A 35 14.50 -1.36 15.96
CA ALA A 35 13.97 -0.57 17.08
C ALA A 35 14.41 0.90 17.15
N ARG A 36 14.54 1.59 16.00
CA ARG A 36 14.65 3.06 16.01
C ARG A 36 13.31 3.69 15.64
N SER A 37 12.61 4.18 16.65
CA SER A 37 11.63 5.27 16.50
C SER A 37 12.17 6.49 15.73
N SER A 38 13.49 6.50 15.47
CA SER A 38 14.26 7.44 14.67
C SER A 38 14.41 7.07 13.19
N CYS A 39 13.70 6.07 12.66
CA CYS A 39 13.77 5.78 11.22
C CYS A 39 13.12 6.91 10.41
N THR A 40 13.96 7.71 9.79
CA THR A 40 13.56 8.84 8.95
C THR A 40 13.99 8.66 7.51
N THR A 41 13.25 9.24 6.57
CA THR A 41 13.75 9.43 5.19
C THR A 41 14.92 10.43 5.18
N ALA A 42 15.59 10.58 4.04
CA ALA A 42 16.59 11.63 3.83
C ALA A 42 16.02 13.04 4.09
N ASP A 43 14.73 13.24 3.82
CA ASP A 43 14.01 14.49 4.09
C ASP A 43 13.54 14.62 5.56
N GLY A 44 13.94 13.70 6.45
CA GLY A 44 13.61 13.73 7.87
C GLY A 44 12.19 13.22 8.22
N ALA A 45 11.44 12.69 7.27
CA ALA A 45 10.07 12.23 7.52
C ALA A 45 10.07 10.93 8.34
N ASN A 46 9.31 10.90 9.44
CA ASN A 46 9.22 9.74 10.31
C ASN A 46 8.42 8.59 9.66
N LEU A 47 9.02 7.41 9.61
CA LEU A 47 8.49 6.22 8.95
C LEU A 47 7.87 5.19 9.91
N THR A 48 7.80 5.49 11.21
CA THR A 48 7.31 4.54 12.22
C THR A 48 5.90 4.03 11.93
N ALA A 49 5.74 2.70 11.97
CA ALA A 49 4.53 1.85 12.01
C ALA A 49 3.38 2.10 11.00
N GLY A 50 3.08 3.34 10.61
CA GLY A 50 2.02 3.68 9.66
C GLY A 50 2.29 3.15 8.25
N GLY A 51 3.54 2.91 7.88
CA GLY A 51 3.93 2.30 6.62
C GLY A 51 3.40 0.85 6.44
N MET A 52 3.34 0.08 7.53
CA MET A 52 2.98 -1.35 7.47
C MET A 52 1.52 -1.57 7.07
N LEU A 53 0.63 -0.67 7.47
CA LEU A 53 -0.82 -0.74 7.21
C LEU A 53 -1.17 -0.72 5.71
N TRP A 54 -0.32 -0.08 4.89
CA TRP A 54 -0.57 0.05 3.46
C TRP A 54 -0.47 -1.27 2.69
N GLY A 55 0.27 -2.26 3.21
CA GLY A 55 0.40 -3.58 2.60
C GLY A 55 -0.93 -4.35 2.59
N PRO A 56 -1.56 -4.57 3.76
CA PRO A 56 -2.90 -5.15 3.84
C PRO A 56 -3.94 -4.39 3.01
N LEU A 57 -3.91 -3.05 3.00
CA LEU A 57 -4.82 -2.25 2.17
C LEU A 57 -4.63 -2.51 0.67
N ALA A 58 -3.39 -2.59 0.19
CA ALA A 58 -3.09 -2.93 -1.20
C ALA A 58 -3.69 -4.29 -1.58
N PHE A 59 -3.55 -5.29 -0.69
CA PHE A 59 -4.13 -6.62 -0.90
C PHE A 59 -5.67 -6.60 -0.95
N VAL A 60 -6.32 -5.89 -0.03
CA VAL A 60 -7.79 -5.75 0.00
C VAL A 60 -8.32 -5.09 -1.27
N PHE A 61 -7.68 -4.02 -1.74
CA PHE A 61 -8.10 -3.34 -2.98
C PHE A 61 -7.86 -4.20 -4.22
N LEU A 62 -6.77 -4.98 -4.25
CA LEU A 62 -6.54 -5.93 -5.33
C LEU A 62 -7.61 -7.02 -5.35
N LEU A 63 -8.00 -7.55 -4.19
CA LEU A 63 -9.09 -8.50 -4.06
C LEU A 63 -10.42 -7.90 -4.55
N ALA A 64 -10.71 -6.66 -4.16
CA ALA A 64 -11.90 -5.94 -4.62
C ALA A 64 -11.90 -5.74 -6.15
N ALA A 65 -10.76 -5.45 -6.75
CA ALA A 65 -10.60 -5.37 -8.21
C ALA A 65 -10.91 -6.71 -8.88
N ALA A 66 -10.36 -7.81 -8.35
CA ALA A 66 -10.60 -9.16 -8.85
C ALA A 66 -12.09 -9.55 -8.75
N LEU A 67 -12.74 -9.26 -7.63
CA LEU A 67 -14.17 -9.49 -7.44
C LEU A 67 -15.03 -8.63 -8.38
N ALA A 68 -14.66 -7.38 -8.61
CA ALA A 68 -15.35 -6.48 -9.55
C ALA A 68 -15.17 -6.91 -11.02
N ALA A 69 -14.06 -7.57 -11.35
CA ALA A 69 -13.76 -8.08 -12.68
C ALA A 69 -14.46 -9.40 -13.01
N ARG A 70 -14.88 -10.17 -12.01
CA ARG A 70 -15.63 -11.42 -12.22
C ARG A 70 -16.94 -11.13 -12.96
N LYS A 71 -17.06 -11.63 -14.20
CA LYS A 71 -18.36 -11.87 -14.83
C LYS A 71 -19.02 -12.99 -14.01
N ARG A 72 -20.10 -12.67 -13.29
CA ARG A 72 -21.12 -13.70 -13.05
C ARG A 72 -21.66 -14.14 -14.40
#